data_AF-A0A2T1D169-F1
#
_entry.id   AF-A0A2T1D169-F1
#
_cell.length_a   1.000
_cell.length_b   1.000
_cell.length_c   1.000
_cell.angle_alpha   90.00
_cell.angle_beta   90.00
_cell.angle_gamma   90.00
#
_symmetry.space_group_name_H-M   'P 1'
#
loop_
_entity.id
_entity.type
_entity.pdbx_description
1 polymer ?
#
loop_
_entity_poly.entity_id
_entity_poly.type
_entity_poly.pdbx_seq_one_letter_code
_entity_poly.pdbx_strand_id
1 'polypeptide(L)'
;IGNYALAYAFGWVRSPYRLQGEATGRPTYKEDLEPIAPACYVLPASPINGRVTFRFERFNALSDAYWYAMTNNRVATAREDLPIQRQGKKPSSFRASNFPQTGRLRMIERGNKFQTVVFGNCELPDYIRVGKFMSKVKVNVLSELEIALLPIGNYQSQAYLSVADLPPNLELLSFDLISMPPAPLLKNLSFRGAAWQIGEMIVPANLYFCCGGRQNG
;
A
#
# COMPACT_ATOMS: atom_id res chain seq x y z
N ILE A 1 6.61 -2.54 2.31
CA ILE A 1 5.16 -2.28 2.34
C ILE A 1 4.96 -0.91 2.98
N GLY A 2 4.18 -0.01 2.38
CA GLY A 2 3.98 1.33 2.94
C GLY A 2 3.27 1.31 4.29
N ASN A 3 3.62 2.22 5.19
CA ASN A 3 3.04 2.27 6.54
C ASN A 3 1.56 2.60 6.57
N TYR A 4 1.06 3.47 5.68
CA TYR A 4 -0.37 3.80 5.66
C TYR A 4 -1.19 2.54 5.35
N ALA A 5 -0.74 1.76 4.36
CA ALA A 5 -1.36 0.48 4.03
C ALA A 5 -1.30 -0.51 5.20
N LEU A 6 -0.22 -0.50 6.00
CA LEU A 6 -0.12 -1.33 7.20
C LEU A 6 -1.10 -0.88 8.29
N ALA A 7 -1.23 0.42 8.54
CA ALA A 7 -2.16 0.95 9.52
C ALA A 7 -3.62 0.54 9.23
N TYR A 8 -4.07 0.64 7.97
CA TYR A 8 -5.38 0.10 7.58
C TYR A 8 -5.45 -1.42 7.69
N ALA A 9 -4.38 -2.13 7.31
CA ALA A 9 -4.37 -3.58 7.34
C ALA A 9 -4.40 -4.16 8.77
N PHE A 10 -3.82 -3.46 9.75
CA PHE A 10 -3.94 -3.79 11.17
C PHE A 10 -5.32 -3.48 11.76
N GLY A 11 -6.18 -2.76 11.03
CA GLY A 11 -7.50 -2.38 11.50
C GLY A 11 -7.50 -1.21 12.49
N TRP A 12 -6.38 -0.48 12.58
CA TRP A 12 -6.27 0.73 13.41
C TRP A 12 -7.20 1.84 12.93
N VAL A 13 -7.41 1.91 11.62
CA VAL A 13 -8.36 2.84 11.01
C VAL A 13 -9.34 2.11 10.12
N ARG A 14 -10.59 2.58 10.10
CA ARG A 14 -11.66 2.06 9.25
C ARG A 14 -11.57 2.70 7.87
N SER A 15 -11.34 1.89 6.84
CA SER A 15 -11.52 2.33 5.45
C SER A 15 -12.86 1.83 4.92
N PRO A 16 -13.72 2.71 4.38
CA PRO A 16 -14.94 2.29 3.71
C PRO A 16 -14.59 1.55 2.41
N TYR A 17 -15.29 0.44 2.14
CA TYR A 17 -15.07 -0.36 0.92
C TYR A 17 -15.28 0.44 -0.37
N ARG A 18 -16.20 1.41 -0.33
CA ARG A 18 -16.49 2.29 -1.46
C ARG A 18 -16.80 3.69 -0.95
N LEU A 19 -16.03 4.67 -1.40
CA LEU A 19 -16.37 6.08 -1.27
C LEU A 19 -17.54 6.38 -2.22
N GLN A 20 -18.55 7.10 -1.74
CA GLN A 20 -19.76 7.45 -2.49
C GLN A 20 -19.92 8.98 -2.58
N GLY A 21 -20.66 9.46 -3.58
CA GLY A 21 -20.96 10.88 -3.75
C GLY A 21 -19.71 11.72 -4.02
N GLU A 22 -19.61 12.88 -3.38
CA GLU A 22 -18.49 13.83 -3.53
C GLU A 22 -17.16 13.30 -2.98
N ALA A 23 -17.20 12.28 -2.11
CA ALA A 23 -16.00 11.61 -1.61
C ALA A 23 -15.39 10.63 -2.63
N THR A 24 -16.07 10.36 -3.76
CA THR A 24 -15.59 9.41 -4.75
C THR A 24 -14.25 9.86 -5.33
N GLY A 25 -13.18 9.13 -5.02
CA GLY A 25 -11.83 9.41 -5.53
C GLY A 25 -10.99 10.36 -4.67
N ARG A 26 -11.50 10.86 -3.54
CA ARG A 26 -10.71 11.63 -2.57
C ARG A 26 -10.10 10.70 -1.52
N PRO A 27 -8.77 10.54 -1.45
CA PRO A 27 -8.15 9.79 -0.35
C PRO A 27 -8.29 10.54 0.98
N THR A 28 -8.65 9.82 2.05
CA THR A 28 -8.91 10.36 3.40
C THR A 28 -7.79 10.06 4.41
N TYR A 29 -6.57 9.81 3.93
CA TYR A 29 -5.46 9.33 4.77
C TYR A 29 -5.17 10.23 5.98
N LYS A 30 -5.24 11.55 5.78
CA LYS A 30 -4.94 12.51 6.84
C LYS A 30 -6.01 12.48 7.91
N GLU A 31 -7.28 12.56 7.51
CA GLU A 31 -8.43 12.50 8.41
C GLU A 31 -8.49 11.18 9.20
N ASP A 32 -8.08 10.09 8.54
CA ASP A 32 -8.08 8.74 9.08
C ASP A 32 -6.93 8.51 10.08
N LEU A 33 -5.72 8.98 9.77
CA LEU A 33 -4.50 8.64 10.53
C LEU A 33 -4.13 9.65 11.62
N GLU A 34 -4.53 10.92 11.50
CA GLU A 34 -4.25 11.94 12.53
C GLU A 34 -4.77 11.56 13.93
N PRO A 35 -6.00 11.00 14.10
CA PRO A 35 -6.52 10.67 15.42
C PRO A 35 -5.74 9.55 16.14
N ILE A 36 -5.14 8.62 15.39
CA ILE A 36 -4.45 7.46 15.97
C ILE A 36 -2.95 7.68 16.16
N ALA A 37 -2.37 8.66 15.46
CA ALA A 37 -0.94 8.93 15.47
C ALA A 37 -0.33 9.09 16.88
N PRO A 38 -0.99 9.73 17.87
CA PRO A 38 -0.47 9.82 19.24
C PRO A 38 -0.40 8.48 19.97
N ALA A 39 -1.27 7.54 19.63
CA ALA A 39 -1.37 6.25 20.31
C ALA A 39 -0.51 5.17 19.63
N CYS A 40 -0.50 5.16 18.29
CA CYS A 40 0.11 4.09 17.50
C CYS A 40 0.74 4.67 16.23
N TYR A 41 1.95 4.22 15.91
CA TYR A 41 2.61 4.55 14.64
C TYR A 41 3.39 3.34 14.13
N VAL A 42 3.43 3.14 12.81
CA VAL A 42 4.19 2.03 12.20
C VAL A 42 5.13 2.54 11.14
N LEU A 43 6.34 2.00 11.09
CA LEU A 43 7.26 2.25 10.00
C LEU A 43 6.86 1.48 8.74
N PRO A 44 7.21 1.99 7.54
CA PRO A 44 7.15 1.18 6.34
C PRO A 44 7.95 -0.13 6.52
N ALA A 45 7.36 -1.26 6.16
CA ALA A 45 8.01 -2.56 6.30
C ALA A 45 9.05 -2.80 5.20
N SER A 46 10.24 -3.24 5.58
CA SER A 46 11.35 -3.60 4.69
C SER A 46 11.48 -5.12 4.54
N PRO A 47 11.99 -5.64 3.41
CA PRO A 47 12.24 -7.07 3.25
C PRO A 47 13.45 -7.50 4.10
N ILE A 48 13.35 -8.63 4.82
CA ILE A 48 14.41 -9.11 5.74
C ILE A 48 15.74 -9.32 5.02
N ASN A 49 15.71 -9.87 3.80
CA ASN A 49 16.92 -10.17 3.02
C ASN A 49 17.30 -9.04 2.03
N GLY A 50 16.71 -7.84 2.18
CA GLY A 50 16.91 -6.72 1.26
C GLY A 50 16.35 -6.93 -0.16
N ARG A 51 15.77 -8.10 -0.44
CA ARG A 51 15.25 -8.50 -1.76
C ARG A 51 13.81 -8.96 -1.64
N VAL A 52 13.01 -8.64 -2.67
CA VAL A 52 11.63 -9.10 -2.82
C VAL A 52 11.60 -10.00 -4.05
N THR A 53 11.09 -11.22 -3.90
CA THR A 53 10.87 -12.11 -5.04
C THR A 53 9.49 -11.87 -5.65
N PHE A 54 9.42 -11.98 -6.96
CA PHE A 54 8.20 -11.72 -7.72
C PHE A 54 7.86 -12.93 -8.58
N ARG A 55 6.57 -13.19 -8.71
CA ARG A 55 6.03 -14.18 -9.63
C ARG A 55 5.15 -13.49 -10.66
N PHE A 56 5.21 -13.96 -11.89
CA PHE A 56 4.29 -13.57 -12.95
C PHE A 56 3.20 -14.60 -13.08
N GLU A 57 1.96 -14.23 -12.77
CA GLU A 57 0.80 -15.07 -13.02
C GLU A 57 0.10 -14.61 -14.30
N ARG A 58 -0.29 -15.57 -15.14
CA ARG A 58 -1.20 -15.30 -16.25
C ARG A 58 -2.62 -15.44 -15.72
N PHE A 59 -3.46 -14.47 -16.06
CA PHE A 59 -4.89 -14.61 -15.86
C PHE A 59 -5.59 -14.71 -17.20
N ASN A 60 -6.65 -15.51 -17.23
CA ASN A 60 -7.57 -15.62 -18.33
C ASN A 60 -8.97 -15.31 -17.78
N ALA A 61 -9.57 -14.24 -18.25
CA ALA A 61 -10.93 -13.81 -17.97
C ALA A 61 -11.83 -14.00 -19.20
N LEU A 62 -11.38 -14.80 -20.19
CA LEU A 62 -12.25 -15.28 -21.25
C LEU A 62 -13.36 -16.14 -20.64
N SER A 63 -14.56 -15.98 -21.18
CA SER A 63 -15.71 -16.76 -20.73
C SER A 63 -15.64 -18.16 -21.31
N ASP A 64 -15.79 -19.18 -20.47
CA ASP A 64 -15.96 -20.58 -20.89
C ASP A 64 -17.40 -20.87 -21.38
N ALA A 65 -18.07 -19.85 -21.92
CA ALA A 65 -19.45 -20.00 -22.36
C ALA A 65 -19.51 -20.79 -23.68
N TYR A 66 -20.52 -21.65 -23.84
CA TYR A 66 -20.74 -22.40 -25.08
C TYR A 66 -20.83 -21.50 -26.32
N TRP A 67 -21.39 -20.30 -26.14
CA TRP A 67 -21.57 -19.29 -27.19
C TRP A 67 -20.40 -18.31 -27.32
N TYR A 68 -19.24 -18.65 -26.77
CA TYR A 68 -18.06 -17.79 -26.80
C TYR A 68 -17.66 -17.44 -28.23
N ALA A 69 -17.76 -16.16 -28.57
CA ALA A 69 -17.31 -15.61 -29.83
C ALA A 69 -16.82 -14.17 -29.67
N MET A 70 -15.74 -13.83 -30.38
CA MET A 70 -15.29 -12.44 -30.50
C MET A 70 -16.24 -11.71 -31.45
N THR A 71 -17.09 -10.84 -30.92
CA THR A 71 -17.97 -9.97 -31.69
C THR A 71 -17.42 -8.54 -31.74
N ASN A 72 -17.99 -7.68 -32.59
CA ASN A 72 -17.56 -6.29 -32.68
C ASN A 72 -17.72 -5.59 -31.32
N ASN A 73 -16.60 -5.24 -30.68
CA ASN A 73 -16.50 -4.53 -29.40
C ASN A 73 -16.91 -5.28 -28.11
N ARG A 74 -17.15 -6.61 -28.15
CA ARG A 74 -17.53 -7.43 -26.96
C ARG A 74 -17.27 -8.93 -27.18
N VAL A 75 -17.10 -9.68 -26.09
CA VAL A 75 -17.18 -11.15 -26.08
C VAL A 75 -18.64 -11.59 -25.92
N ALA A 76 -19.15 -12.35 -26.88
CA ALA A 76 -20.45 -13.03 -26.74
C ALA A 76 -20.32 -14.13 -25.70
N THR A 77 -21.23 -14.16 -24.72
CA THR A 77 -21.27 -15.19 -23.68
C THR A 77 -22.63 -15.89 -23.61
N ALA A 78 -23.65 -15.30 -24.21
CA ALA A 78 -24.98 -15.89 -24.33
C ALA A 78 -25.41 -16.03 -25.80
N ARG A 79 -26.44 -16.83 -26.05
CA ARG A 79 -26.94 -17.08 -27.41
C ARG A 79 -27.46 -15.80 -28.07
N GLU A 80 -28.04 -14.90 -27.27
CA GLU A 80 -28.61 -13.63 -27.71
C GLU A 80 -27.54 -12.62 -28.15
N ASP A 81 -26.28 -12.85 -27.75
CA ASP A 81 -25.15 -11.99 -28.13
C ASP A 81 -24.64 -12.28 -29.55
N LEU A 82 -24.96 -13.46 -30.10
CA LEU A 82 -24.56 -13.83 -31.45
C LEU A 82 -25.41 -13.09 -32.49
N PRO A 83 -24.81 -12.57 -33.57
CA PRO A 83 -25.56 -11.94 -34.63
C PRO A 83 -26.47 -12.98 -35.28
N ILE A 84 -27.78 -12.86 -35.03
CA ILE A 84 -28.78 -13.67 -35.73
C ILE A 84 -28.74 -13.24 -37.19
N GLN A 85 -28.17 -14.05 -38.08
CA GLN A 85 -28.37 -13.93 -39.52
C GLN A 85 -29.82 -14.31 -39.86
N ARG A 86 -30.78 -13.44 -39.54
CA ARG A 86 -32.16 -13.54 -40.04
C ARG A 86 -32.69 -12.17 -40.43
N GLN A 87 -32.98 -12.04 -41.73
CA GLN A 87 -33.89 -11.08 -42.36
C GLN A 87 -33.86 -9.64 -41.81
N GLY A 88 -32.91 -8.83 -42.30
CA GLY A 88 -33.06 -7.38 -42.38
C GLY A 88 -33.03 -6.57 -41.07
N LYS A 89 -32.88 -7.18 -39.90
CA LYS A 89 -32.75 -6.45 -38.63
C LYS A 89 -31.30 -6.03 -38.38
N LYS A 90 -31.09 -4.77 -37.98
CA LYS A 90 -29.78 -4.27 -37.55
C LYS A 90 -29.25 -5.12 -36.39
N PRO A 91 -27.98 -5.57 -36.43
CA PRO A 91 -27.38 -6.27 -35.30
C PRO A 91 -27.44 -5.39 -34.05
N SER A 92 -27.71 -5.99 -32.89
CA SER A 92 -27.73 -5.28 -31.62
C SER A 92 -26.38 -4.56 -31.41
N SER A 93 -26.42 -3.24 -31.36
CA SER A 93 -25.24 -2.44 -31.04
C SER A 93 -25.00 -2.53 -29.53
N PHE A 94 -24.30 -3.56 -29.08
CA PHE A 94 -23.86 -3.64 -27.69
C PHE A 94 -22.78 -2.58 -27.41
N ARG A 95 -22.79 -2.02 -26.20
CA ARG A 95 -21.77 -1.04 -25.77
C ARG A 95 -20.42 -1.74 -25.65
N ALA A 96 -19.38 -1.12 -26.18
CA ALA A 96 -18.01 -1.63 -26.09
C ALA A 96 -17.63 -1.90 -24.64
N SER A 97 -17.13 -3.10 -24.35
CA SER A 97 -16.70 -3.50 -23.02
C SER A 97 -15.18 -3.64 -23.01
N ASN A 98 -14.48 -2.59 -22.55
CA ASN A 98 -13.02 -2.59 -22.39
C ASN A 98 -12.62 -3.30 -21.08
N PHE A 99 -12.89 -4.60 -20.97
CA PHE A 99 -12.34 -5.41 -19.89
C PHE A 99 -11.14 -6.21 -20.40
N PRO A 100 -10.01 -6.23 -19.66
CA PRO A 100 -8.85 -7.03 -20.05
C PRO A 100 -9.20 -8.51 -19.98
N GLN A 101 -9.08 -9.19 -21.10
CA GLN A 101 -9.48 -10.60 -21.27
C GLN A 101 -8.37 -11.57 -20.87
N THR A 102 -7.13 -11.26 -21.21
CA THR A 102 -5.96 -12.04 -20.80
C THR A 102 -4.85 -11.07 -20.43
N GLY A 103 -3.96 -11.49 -19.53
CA GLY A 103 -2.86 -10.65 -19.14
C GLY A 103 -1.87 -11.35 -18.22
N ARG A 104 -0.84 -10.60 -17.84
CA ARG A 104 0.18 -11.03 -16.87
C ARG A 104 0.17 -10.06 -15.70
N LEU A 105 0.13 -10.61 -14.49
CA LEU A 105 0.22 -9.87 -13.25
C LEU A 105 1.56 -10.18 -12.60
N ARG A 106 2.37 -9.14 -12.39
CA ARG A 106 3.56 -9.24 -11.54
C ARG A 106 3.10 -9.09 -10.09
N MET A 107 3.30 -10.14 -9.30
CA MET A 107 2.88 -10.20 -7.91
C MET A 107 4.08 -10.48 -7.01
N ILE A 108 4.04 -9.97 -5.77
CA ILE A 108 4.97 -10.41 -4.73
C ILE A 108 4.72 -11.90 -4.49
N GLU A 109 5.78 -12.68 -4.53
CA GLU A 109 5.69 -14.13 -4.39
C GLU A 109 5.35 -14.53 -2.94
N ARG A 110 4.72 -15.69 -2.78
CA ARG A 110 4.43 -16.26 -1.46
C ARG A 110 5.73 -16.60 -0.74
N GLY A 111 5.76 -16.39 0.58
CA GLY A 111 6.95 -16.68 1.39
C GLY A 111 7.91 -15.50 1.57
N ASN A 112 7.72 -14.38 0.84
CA ASN A 112 8.41 -13.14 1.18
C ASN A 112 8.11 -12.73 2.63
N LYS A 113 9.15 -12.40 3.38
CA LYS A 113 9.05 -11.94 4.76
C LYS A 113 9.49 -10.48 4.84
N PHE A 114 8.71 -9.70 5.58
CA PHE A 114 8.97 -8.29 5.83
C PHE A 114 9.07 -8.05 7.33
N GLN A 115 9.86 -7.05 7.71
CA GLN A 115 10.00 -6.60 9.08
C GLN A 115 9.63 -5.12 9.17
N THR A 116 9.03 -4.73 10.29
CA THR A 116 8.76 -3.34 10.62
C THR A 116 8.85 -3.13 12.13
N VAL A 117 8.88 -1.88 12.55
CA VAL A 117 8.79 -1.43 13.93
C VAL A 117 7.46 -0.72 14.11
N VAL A 118 6.77 -1.06 15.19
CA VAL A 118 5.54 -0.43 15.65
C VAL A 118 5.85 0.31 16.94
N PHE A 119 5.37 1.55 17.03
CA PHE A 119 5.46 2.41 18.19
C PHE A 119 4.11 2.52 18.88
N GLY A 120 4.15 2.59 20.20
CA GLY A 120 2.96 2.70 21.04
C GLY A 120 2.39 1.35 21.42
N ASN A 121 1.29 1.38 22.18
CA ASN A 121 0.64 0.19 22.72
C ASN A 121 -0.63 -0.12 21.92
N CYS A 122 -0.47 -0.74 20.75
CA CYS A 122 -1.56 -1.20 19.90
C CYS A 122 -1.70 -2.70 19.94
N GLU A 123 -2.93 -3.17 19.88
CA GLU A 123 -3.21 -4.56 19.52
C GLU A 123 -2.80 -4.82 18.06
N LEU A 124 -2.10 -5.93 17.86
CA LEU A 124 -1.66 -6.40 16.55
C LEU A 124 -2.38 -7.72 16.24
N PRO A 125 -3.16 -7.80 15.14
CA PRO A 125 -3.82 -9.04 14.77
C PRO A 125 -2.82 -10.06 14.22
N ASP A 126 -3.07 -11.35 14.45
CA ASP A 126 -2.24 -12.46 13.93
C ASP A 126 -2.17 -12.51 12.40
N TYR A 127 -3.20 -12.00 11.73
CA TYR A 127 -3.30 -11.98 10.29
C TYR A 127 -3.89 -10.67 9.78
N ILE A 128 -3.28 -10.15 8.73
CA ILE A 128 -3.75 -8.97 8.01
C ILE A 128 -3.99 -9.28 6.54
N ARG A 129 -4.75 -8.42 5.86
CA ARG A 129 -4.96 -8.47 4.41
C ARG A 129 -4.32 -7.24 3.78
N VAL A 130 -3.47 -7.44 2.78
CA VAL A 130 -2.70 -6.35 2.15
C VAL A 130 -2.86 -6.37 0.64
N GLY A 131 -2.93 -5.17 0.06
CA GLY A 131 -2.92 -4.93 -1.38
C GLY A 131 -4.26 -5.24 -2.06
N LYS A 132 -4.30 -5.00 -3.38
CA LYS A 132 -5.53 -5.08 -4.19
C LYS A 132 -6.21 -6.44 -4.14
N PHE A 133 -5.43 -7.53 -4.08
CA PHE A 133 -5.96 -8.90 -4.04
C PHE A 133 -6.22 -9.39 -2.61
N MET A 134 -6.09 -8.54 -1.60
CA MET A 134 -6.31 -8.87 -0.19
C MET A 134 -5.53 -10.13 0.23
N SER A 135 -4.24 -10.16 -0.14
CA SER A 135 -3.34 -11.27 0.19
C SER A 135 -3.24 -11.41 1.70
N LYS A 136 -3.40 -12.63 2.21
CA LYS A 136 -3.29 -12.94 3.63
C LYS A 136 -1.81 -12.95 4.05
N VAL A 137 -1.49 -12.17 5.08
CA VAL A 137 -0.15 -12.07 5.65
C VAL A 137 -0.24 -12.43 7.12
N LYS A 138 0.69 -13.27 7.61
CA LYS A 138 0.83 -13.58 9.03
C LYS A 138 1.69 -12.49 9.69
N VAL A 139 1.25 -12.00 10.84
CA VAL A 139 1.98 -11.06 11.69
C VAL A 139 2.56 -11.85 12.85
N ASN A 140 3.83 -11.61 13.18
CA ASN A 140 4.46 -12.16 14.37
C ASN A 140 5.22 -11.02 15.05
N VAL A 141 5.04 -10.87 16.37
CA VAL A 141 5.86 -9.99 17.19
C VAL A 141 7.16 -10.73 17.52
N LEU A 142 8.31 -10.15 17.16
CA LEU A 142 9.61 -10.79 17.36
C LEU A 142 10.23 -10.45 18.71
N SER A 143 10.17 -9.17 19.10
CA SER A 143 10.71 -8.66 20.36
C SER A 143 10.11 -7.29 20.66
N GLU A 144 10.00 -6.96 21.94
CA GLU A 144 9.78 -5.59 22.41
C GLU A 144 11.15 -4.93 22.64
N LEU A 145 11.30 -3.70 22.18
CA LEU A 145 12.58 -2.98 22.23
C LEU A 145 12.41 -1.69 23.02
N GLU A 146 13.39 -1.41 23.88
CA GLU A 146 13.45 -0.13 24.59
C GLU A 146 13.84 0.99 23.63
N ILE A 147 13.28 2.18 23.88
CA ILE A 147 13.49 3.37 23.07
C ILE A 147 14.29 4.38 23.90
N ALA A 148 15.43 4.80 23.38
CA ALA A 148 16.24 5.86 23.97
C ALA A 148 16.22 7.12 23.10
N LEU A 149 15.99 8.28 23.72
CA LEU A 149 16.10 9.57 23.04
C LEU A 149 17.56 9.97 22.92
N LEU A 150 18.00 10.19 21.69
CA LEU A 150 19.32 10.71 21.38
C LEU A 150 19.29 12.25 21.27
N PRO A 151 20.40 12.93 21.62
CA PRO A 151 20.51 14.37 21.46
C PRO A 151 20.45 14.78 19.98
N ILE A 152 20.35 16.08 19.72
CA ILE A 152 20.41 16.60 18.35
C ILE A 152 21.82 16.38 17.80
N GLY A 153 21.92 15.64 16.69
CA GLY A 153 23.19 15.25 16.11
C GLY A 153 23.05 14.75 14.67
N ASN A 154 24.15 14.25 14.12
CA ASN A 154 24.18 13.63 12.79
C ASN A 154 24.00 12.11 12.94
N TYR A 155 23.02 11.55 12.25
CA TYR A 155 22.65 10.15 12.35
C TYR A 155 22.40 9.52 10.98
N GLN A 156 22.49 8.20 10.95
CA GLN A 156 22.16 7.39 9.79
C GLN A 156 21.06 6.38 10.13
N SER A 157 20.06 6.30 9.26
CA SER A 157 18.95 5.36 9.39
C SER A 157 18.87 4.44 8.18
N GLN A 158 18.84 3.14 8.45
CA GLN A 158 18.59 2.09 7.45
C GLN A 158 17.08 1.75 7.34
N ALA A 159 16.26 2.34 8.22
CA ALA A 159 14.82 2.14 8.21
C ALA A 159 14.19 2.78 6.97
N TYR A 160 13.04 2.25 6.57
CA TYR A 160 12.25 2.87 5.52
C TYR A 160 11.35 3.89 6.20
N LEU A 161 11.30 5.11 5.68
CA LEU A 161 10.55 6.22 6.29
C LEU A 161 9.63 6.83 5.25
N SER A 162 8.41 7.19 5.61
CA SER A 162 7.53 7.94 4.71
C SER A 162 7.94 9.40 4.72
N VAL A 163 8.11 10.03 3.55
CA VAL A 163 8.45 11.46 3.45
C VAL A 163 7.39 12.33 4.15
N ALA A 164 6.12 11.95 4.03
CA ALA A 164 4.99 12.69 4.61
C ALA A 164 4.98 12.67 6.15
N ASP A 165 5.75 11.78 6.77
CA ASP A 165 5.74 11.57 8.23
C ASP A 165 6.99 12.15 8.91
N LEU A 166 7.92 12.71 8.13
CA LEU A 166 9.11 13.33 8.66
C LEU A 166 8.78 14.64 9.39
N PRO A 167 9.48 14.93 10.49
CA PRO A 167 9.31 16.21 11.17
C PRO A 167 9.88 17.36 10.33
N PRO A 168 9.26 18.56 10.37
CA PRO A 168 9.66 19.70 9.53
C PRO A 168 11.04 20.27 9.87
N ASN A 169 11.52 20.08 11.09
CA ASN A 169 12.81 20.60 11.57
C ASN A 169 13.98 19.63 11.29
N LEU A 170 13.76 18.58 10.51
CA LEU A 170 14.78 17.59 10.18
C LEU A 170 15.59 18.03 8.96
N GLU A 171 16.90 18.14 9.12
CA GLU A 171 17.79 18.44 8.00
C GLU A 171 18.19 17.12 7.31
N LEU A 172 17.73 16.93 6.07
CA LEU A 172 18.04 15.75 5.27
C LEU A 172 19.37 15.96 4.53
N LEU A 173 20.36 15.13 4.79
CA LEU A 173 21.70 15.25 4.20
C LEU A 173 21.87 14.37 2.95
N SER A 174 21.51 13.10 3.06
CA SER A 174 21.53 12.16 1.93
C SER A 174 20.48 11.07 2.11
N PHE A 175 19.89 10.59 1.03
CA PHE A 175 18.86 9.54 1.06
C PHE A 175 18.65 8.94 -0.32
N ASP A 176 18.11 7.72 -0.32
CA ASP A 176 17.52 7.09 -1.50
C ASP A 176 16.00 7.30 -1.47
N LEU A 177 15.42 7.70 -2.61
CA LEU A 177 13.97 7.89 -2.75
C LEU A 177 13.35 6.71 -3.50
N ILE A 178 12.34 6.10 -2.89
CA ILE A 178 11.49 5.07 -3.50
C ILE A 178 10.14 5.70 -3.80
N SER A 179 9.87 5.96 -5.08
CA SER A 179 8.58 6.50 -5.52
C SER A 179 7.49 5.42 -5.46
N MET A 180 6.54 5.60 -4.56
CA MET A 180 5.33 4.78 -4.45
C MET A 180 4.17 5.58 -3.86
N PRO A 181 2.92 5.30 -4.24
CA PRO A 181 1.76 5.90 -3.59
C PRO A 181 1.52 5.31 -2.19
N PRO A 182 0.83 6.04 -1.28
CA PRO A 182 0.36 7.42 -1.45
C PRO A 182 1.44 8.49 -1.23
N ALA A 183 2.52 8.14 -0.51
CA ALA A 183 3.67 9.02 -0.27
C ALA A 183 4.98 8.25 -0.57
N PRO A 184 5.98 8.92 -1.17
CA PRO A 184 7.29 8.32 -1.39
C PRO A 184 7.93 7.87 -0.08
N LEU A 185 8.79 6.86 -0.17
CA LEU A 185 9.58 6.37 0.94
C LEU A 185 11.04 6.79 0.80
N LEU A 186 11.67 7.10 1.91
CA LEU A 186 13.11 7.30 2.05
C LEU A 186 13.76 6.02 2.58
N LYS A 187 14.98 5.78 2.12
CA LYS A 187 15.86 4.72 2.56
C LYS A 187 17.29 5.27 2.68
N ASN A 188 18.13 4.64 3.50
CA ASN A 188 19.55 5.01 3.66
C ASN A 188 19.70 6.50 4.02
N LEU A 189 18.87 6.97 4.95
CA LEU A 189 18.77 8.38 5.29
C LEU A 189 19.94 8.78 6.21
N SER A 190 20.76 9.72 5.78
CA SER A 190 21.62 10.51 6.66
C SER A 190 20.92 11.84 6.96
N PHE A 191 20.79 12.18 8.23
CA PHE A 191 20.07 13.37 8.66
C PHE A 191 20.72 14.02 9.88
N ARG A 192 20.37 15.28 10.11
CA ARG A 192 20.70 16.01 11.34
C ARG A 192 19.42 16.41 12.07
N GLY A 193 19.35 16.09 13.36
CA GLY A 193 18.18 16.35 14.19
C GLY A 193 18.11 15.46 15.42
N ALA A 194 16.99 15.50 16.12
CA ALA A 194 16.70 14.57 17.22
C ALA A 194 16.40 13.17 16.66
N ALA A 195 16.87 12.14 17.35
CA ALA A 195 16.73 10.74 16.93
C ALA A 195 16.30 9.84 18.09
N TRP A 196 15.68 8.72 17.75
CA TRP A 196 15.45 7.61 18.66
C TRP A 196 16.36 6.45 18.31
N GLN A 197 16.93 5.83 19.34
CA GLN A 197 17.60 4.54 19.25
C GLN A 197 16.65 3.46 19.73
N ILE A 198 16.49 2.42 18.91
CA ILE A 198 15.57 1.30 19.11
C ILE A 198 16.38 0.03 18.86
N GLY A 199 16.91 -0.56 19.92
CA GLY A 199 17.95 -1.59 19.81
C GLY A 199 19.17 -1.07 19.02
N GLU A 200 19.46 -1.70 17.89
CA GLU A 200 20.55 -1.29 16.97
C GLU A 200 20.10 -0.28 15.91
N MET A 201 18.80 -0.01 15.79
CA MET A 201 18.24 0.88 14.78
C MET A 201 18.20 2.32 15.29
N ILE A 202 18.57 3.28 14.43
CA ILE A 202 18.37 4.70 14.67
C ILE A 202 17.33 5.23 13.68
N VAL A 203 16.35 5.98 14.17
CA VAL A 203 15.32 6.65 13.38
C VAL A 203 15.16 8.10 13.83
N PRO A 204 14.69 9.02 12.98
CA PRO A 204 14.31 10.36 13.41
C PRO A 204 13.30 10.30 14.56
N ALA A 205 13.45 11.16 15.56
CA ALA A 205 12.45 11.30 16.62
C ALA A 205 11.21 12.04 16.09
N ASN A 206 10.08 11.91 16.80
CA ASN A 206 8.83 12.63 16.49
C ASN A 206 8.26 12.30 15.10
N LEU A 207 8.43 11.06 14.64
CA LEU A 207 7.72 10.54 13.48
C LEU A 207 6.23 10.37 13.83
N TYR A 208 5.35 10.97 13.05
CA TYR A 208 3.90 10.77 13.12
C TYR A 208 3.30 10.73 11.73
N PHE A 209 2.16 10.05 11.59
CA PHE A 209 1.43 10.07 10.32
C PHE A 209 1.12 11.50 9.88
N CYS A 210 1.44 11.82 8.63
CA CYS A 210 1.17 13.11 8.00
C CYS A 210 1.82 14.31 8.70
N CYS A 211 2.90 14.11 9.47
CA CYS A 211 3.67 15.17 10.15
C CYS A 211 4.07 16.34 9.22
N GLY A 212 4.48 16.03 7.98
CA GLY A 212 4.87 17.02 6.98
C GLY A 212 3.72 17.89 6.45
N GLY A 213 2.47 17.54 6.76
CA GLY A 213 1.28 18.34 6.47
C GLY A 213 0.99 19.43 7.50
N ARG A 214 1.72 19.49 8.62
CA ARG A 214 1.75 20.65 9.53
C ARG A 214 2.82 21.64 9.06
N GLN A 215 2.65 22.17 7.85
CA GLN A 215 3.28 23.42 7.47
C GLN A 215 2.22 24.52 7.51
N ASN A 216 2.51 25.58 8.25
CA ASN A 216 1.77 26.84 8.40
C ASN A 216 0.61 26.84 9.41
N GLY A 217 0.98 27.11 10.67
CA GLY A 217 0.34 28.17 11.46
C GLY A 217 1.34 29.30 11.60
#